data_AF-A0A5C7LHE5-F1
#
_entry.id   AF-A0A5C7LHE5-F1
#
_cell.length_a   1.000
_cell.length_b   1.000
_cell.length_c   1.000
_cell.angle_alpha   90.00
_cell.angle_beta   90.00
_cell.angle_gamma   90.00
#
_symmetry.space_group_name_H-M   'P 1'
#
loop_
_entity.id
_entity.type
_entity.pdbx_description
1 polymer ?
#
loop_
_entity_poly.entity_id
_entity_poly.type
_entity_poly.pdbx_seq_one_letter_code
_entity_poly.pdbx_strand_id
1 'polypeptide(L)'
;MTTTNSVPGMIHLFEAKGLGKAPFKVVRVTSECGNCEYCNTAIVYRFYLKGADNKIFFVGSDCVHKTGDVVLIHVVEAEVKKRQAEMRKMRDDAKLEEYKTLMANPAVIEKMKNLPHPTRWYASQGRTLHDYAVIAMRFAGKSAKIKFLKTLKSL
;
A
#
# COMPACT_ATOMS: atom_id res chain seq x y z
N MET A 1 8.80 -31.42 -7.01
CA MET A 1 10.25 -31.31 -7.29
C MET A 1 10.67 -29.91 -6.89
N THR A 2 11.36 -29.75 -5.75
CA THR A 2 11.80 -28.45 -5.20
C THR A 2 13.17 -28.10 -5.77
N THR A 3 13.21 -27.28 -6.83
CA THR A 3 14.44 -26.69 -7.36
C THR A 3 14.93 -25.58 -6.43
N THR A 4 15.76 -25.95 -5.45
CA THR A 4 16.60 -25.00 -4.73
C THR A 4 17.75 -24.60 -5.65
N ASN A 5 17.66 -23.42 -6.27
CA ASN A 5 18.76 -22.81 -7.04
C ASN A 5 19.86 -22.29 -6.09
N SER A 6 20.43 -23.17 -5.27
CA SER A 6 21.72 -22.91 -4.63
C SER A 6 22.80 -23.54 -5.50
N VAL A 7 23.63 -22.71 -6.13
CA VAL A 7 24.84 -23.19 -6.81
C VAL A 7 25.66 -24.00 -5.79
N PRO A 8 26.09 -25.24 -6.10
CA PRO A 8 26.85 -26.06 -5.16
C PRO A 8 28.10 -25.30 -4.69
N GLY A 9 28.16 -24.97 -3.40
CA GLY A 9 29.28 -24.24 -2.79
C GLY A 9 29.05 -22.75 -2.48
N MET A 10 27.92 -22.16 -2.87
CA MET A 10 27.60 -20.77 -2.50
C MET A 10 26.85 -20.73 -1.17
N ILE A 11 27.54 -20.33 -0.10
CA ILE A 11 26.96 -20.16 1.23
C ILE A 11 25.89 -19.05 1.15
N HIS A 12 24.70 -19.33 1.69
CA HIS A 12 23.62 -18.35 1.69
C HIS A 12 24.00 -17.11 2.51
N LEU A 13 23.57 -15.92 2.10
CA LEU A 13 23.94 -14.64 2.75
C LEU A 13 23.67 -14.62 4.27
N PHE A 14 22.53 -15.18 4.68
CA PHE A 14 22.16 -15.31 6.11
C PHE A 14 22.96 -16.39 6.84
N GLU A 15 23.39 -17.44 6.15
CA GLU A 15 24.22 -18.49 6.72
C GLU A 15 25.64 -17.98 6.97
N ALA A 16 26.20 -17.17 6.06
CA ALA A 16 27.48 -16.49 6.25
C ALA A 16 27.51 -15.56 7.49
N LYS A 17 26.33 -15.08 7.92
CA LYS A 17 26.14 -14.26 9.13
C LYS A 17 25.77 -15.07 10.38
N GLY A 18 25.65 -16.40 10.27
CA GLY A 18 25.33 -17.29 11.39
C GLY A 18 23.87 -17.30 11.83
N LEU A 19 22.95 -16.72 11.04
CA LEU A 19 21.52 -16.60 11.41
C LEU A 19 20.76 -17.93 11.28
N GLY A 20 21.25 -18.87 10.48
CA GLY A 20 20.70 -20.21 10.33
C GLY A 20 21.25 -20.93 9.10
N LYS A 21 20.72 -22.12 8.80
CA LYS A 21 21.10 -22.90 7.60
C LYS A 21 20.01 -22.87 6.54
N ALA A 22 20.40 -22.67 5.28
CA ALA A 22 19.49 -22.79 4.15
C ALA A 22 18.96 -24.24 4.01
N PRO A 23 17.78 -24.45 3.39
CA PRO A 23 16.85 -23.44 2.85
C PRO A 23 16.04 -22.70 3.93
N PHE A 24 15.71 -21.44 3.65
CA PHE A 24 14.89 -20.59 4.55
C PHE A 24 13.44 -20.53 4.07
N LYS A 25 12.50 -20.51 5.02
CA LYS A 25 11.06 -20.35 4.75
C LYS A 25 10.47 -19.23 5.58
N VAL A 26 9.59 -18.41 4.97
CA VAL A 26 8.79 -17.43 5.71
C VAL A 26 7.77 -18.17 6.55
N VAL A 27 7.81 -17.99 7.88
CA VAL A 27 6.86 -18.62 8.80
C VAL A 27 5.84 -17.64 9.37
N ARG A 28 6.21 -16.35 9.47
CA ARG A 28 5.35 -15.31 10.04
C ARG A 28 5.77 -13.93 9.53
N VAL A 29 4.80 -13.03 9.38
CA VAL A 29 5.06 -11.62 9.05
C VAL A 29 4.28 -10.70 9.98
N THR A 30 4.97 -9.81 10.70
CA THR A 30 4.35 -8.87 11.66
C THR A 30 4.68 -7.42 11.31
N SER A 31 3.91 -6.49 11.88
CA SER A 31 4.07 -5.03 11.73
C SER A 31 4.53 -4.37 13.04
N GLU A 32 5.31 -5.10 13.85
CA GLU A 32 5.75 -4.65 15.18
C GLU A 32 6.87 -3.59 15.14
N CYS A 33 7.34 -3.20 13.95
CA CYS A 33 8.54 -2.38 13.74
C CYS A 33 9.79 -2.97 14.43
N GLY A 34 11.01 -2.55 14.11
CA GLY A 34 12.21 -3.02 14.81
C GLY A 34 13.45 -2.97 13.96
N ASN A 35 14.51 -3.65 14.37
CA ASN A 35 15.80 -3.62 13.69
C ASN A 35 16.09 -4.99 13.07
N CYS A 36 16.40 -5.02 11.78
CA CYS A 36 16.72 -6.24 11.04
C CYS A 36 17.86 -7.04 11.68
N GLU A 37 17.69 -8.33 11.96
CA GLU A 37 18.76 -9.14 12.59
C GLU A 37 20.00 -9.34 11.71
N TYR A 38 19.89 -9.09 10.39
CA TYR A 38 21.02 -9.20 9.46
C TYR A 38 21.88 -7.93 9.39
N CYS A 39 21.25 -6.77 9.16
CA CYS A 39 21.94 -5.50 8.90
C CYS A 39 21.65 -4.40 9.94
N ASN A 40 20.84 -4.69 10.96
CA ASN A 40 20.43 -3.78 12.03
C ASN A 40 19.66 -2.52 11.60
N THR A 41 19.31 -2.39 10.32
CA THR A 41 18.48 -1.29 9.80
C THR A 41 17.08 -1.35 10.39
N ALA A 42 16.51 -0.18 10.71
CA ALA A 42 15.13 -0.08 11.16
C ALA A 42 14.16 -0.50 10.04
N ILE A 43 13.23 -1.38 10.37
CA ILE A 43 12.25 -1.99 9.47
C ILE A 43 10.85 -1.88 10.07
N VAL A 44 9.85 -1.70 9.21
CA VAL A 44 8.44 -1.62 9.62
C VAL A 44 7.83 -3.02 9.73
N TYR A 45 8.15 -3.89 8.77
CA TYR A 45 7.65 -5.25 8.71
C TYR A 45 8.76 -6.24 9.03
N ARG A 46 8.46 -7.19 9.93
CA ARG A 46 9.36 -8.27 10.31
C ARG A 46 8.99 -9.53 9.54
N PHE A 47 9.88 -10.01 8.68
CA PHE A 47 9.74 -11.31 8.02
C PHE A 47 10.49 -12.36 8.83
N TYR A 48 9.76 -13.19 9.57
CA TYR A 48 10.33 -14.29 10.33
C TYR A 48 10.65 -15.43 9.39
N LEU A 49 11.94 -15.76 9.29
CA LEU A 49 12.48 -16.83 8.48
C LEU A 49 12.89 -17.99 9.38
N LYS A 50 12.51 -19.21 9.00
CA LYS A 50 12.96 -20.44 9.63
C LYS A 50 13.93 -21.17 8.71
N GLY A 51 15.13 -21.44 9.21
CA GLY A 51 16.14 -22.27 8.54
C GLY A 51 15.89 -23.76 8.71
N ALA A 52 16.65 -24.58 7.98
CA ALA A 52 16.65 -26.04 8.11
C ALA A 52 17.14 -26.53 9.49
N ASP A 53 17.95 -25.71 10.16
CA ASP A 53 18.43 -25.91 11.53
C ASP A 53 17.40 -25.53 12.60
N ASN A 54 16.15 -25.27 12.21
CA ASN A 54 15.05 -24.81 13.05
C ASN A 54 15.25 -23.46 13.75
N LYS A 55 16.34 -22.72 13.45
CA LYS A 55 16.53 -21.37 13.95
C LYS A 55 15.55 -20.42 13.26
N ILE A 56 15.04 -19.47 14.04
CA ILE A 56 14.14 -18.42 13.58
C ILE A 56 14.81 -17.09 13.85
N PHE A 57 14.82 -16.24 12.83
CA PHE A 57 15.29 -14.86 12.90
C PHE A 57 14.37 -13.99 12.04
N PHE A 58 14.39 -12.67 12.22
CA PHE A 58 13.62 -11.77 11.38
C PHE A 58 14.47 -10.76 10.61
N VAL A 59 14.06 -10.49 9.38
CA VAL A 59 14.70 -9.53 8.48
C VAL A 59 13.69 -8.63 7.79
N GLY A 60 14.18 -7.54 7.20
CA GLY A 60 13.40 -6.73 6.27
C GLY A 60 13.34 -7.33 4.87
N SER A 61 12.40 -6.86 4.05
CA SER A 61 12.26 -7.26 2.65
C SER A 61 13.55 -7.03 1.86
N ASP A 62 14.22 -5.91 2.08
CA ASP A 62 15.42 -5.53 1.31
C ASP A 62 16.57 -6.50 1.52
N CYS A 63 16.69 -7.05 2.74
CA CYS A 63 17.70 -8.07 3.04
C CYS A 63 17.39 -9.38 2.34
N VAL A 64 16.11 -9.74 2.18
CA VAL A 64 15.69 -10.90 1.39
C VAL A 64 15.99 -10.71 -0.09
N HIS A 65 15.79 -9.51 -0.65
CA HIS A 65 16.11 -9.26 -2.06
C HIS A 65 17.61 -9.39 -2.35
N LYS A 66 18.46 -9.06 -1.38
CA LYS A 66 19.92 -9.19 -1.49
C LYS A 66 20.41 -10.64 -1.48
N THR A 67 19.58 -11.62 -1.11
CA THR A 67 20.03 -13.03 -1.05
C THR A 67 20.08 -13.70 -2.42
N GLY A 68 19.30 -13.20 -3.40
CA GLY A 68 19.11 -13.88 -4.69
C GLY A 68 18.28 -15.17 -4.61
N ASP A 69 17.72 -15.51 -3.44
CA ASP A 69 16.81 -16.66 -3.29
C ASP A 69 15.44 -16.33 -3.92
N VAL A 70 15.29 -16.71 -5.18
CA VAL A 70 14.11 -16.42 -6.01
C VAL A 70 12.81 -16.91 -5.36
N VAL A 71 12.84 -18.04 -4.66
CA VAL A 71 11.63 -18.58 -4.02
C VAL A 71 11.24 -17.72 -2.84
N LEU A 72 12.23 -17.36 -2.00
CA LEU A 72 12.00 -16.53 -0.84
C LEU A 72 11.57 -15.10 -1.23
N ILE A 73 12.19 -14.53 -2.26
CA ILE A 73 11.88 -13.20 -2.79
C ILE A 73 10.42 -13.14 -3.24
N HIS A 74 9.95 -14.09 -4.06
CA HIS A 74 8.56 -14.09 -4.54
C HIS A 74 7.54 -14.12 -3.40
N VAL A 75 7.80 -14.89 -2.34
CA VAL A 75 6.90 -14.95 -1.17
C VAL A 75 6.85 -13.60 -0.45
N VAL A 76 8.01 -12.98 -0.25
CA VAL A 76 8.11 -11.68 0.41
C VAL A 76 7.46 -10.58 -0.42
N GLU A 77 7.72 -10.53 -1.74
CA GLU A 77 7.11 -9.55 -2.65
C GLU A 77 5.58 -9.66 -2.69
N ALA A 78 5.05 -10.90 -2.72
CA ALA A 78 3.60 -11.12 -2.70
C ALA A 78 2.96 -10.56 -1.42
N GLU A 79 3.59 -10.79 -0.26
CA GLU A 79 3.12 -10.28 1.03
C GLU A 79 3.24 -8.75 1.11
N VAL A 80 4.35 -8.16 0.66
CA VAL A 80 4.52 -6.71 0.58
C VAL A 80 3.45 -6.08 -0.30
N LYS A 81 3.19 -6.65 -1.49
CA LYS A 81 2.17 -6.16 -2.43
C LYS A 81 0.77 -6.23 -1.83
N LYS A 82 0.45 -7.32 -1.13
CA LYS A 82 -0.83 -7.48 -0.42
C LYS A 82 -1.02 -6.37 0.63
N ARG A 83 -0.03 -6.16 1.51
CA ARG A 83 -0.09 -5.11 2.55
C ARG A 83 -0.16 -3.71 1.96
N GLN A 84 0.59 -3.43 0.91
CA GLN A 84 0.51 -2.14 0.21
C GLN A 84 -0.88 -1.92 -0.40
N ALA A 85 -1.52 -2.95 -0.95
CA ALA A 85 -2.88 -2.86 -1.47
C ALA A 85 -3.91 -2.60 -0.36
N GLU A 86 -3.79 -3.30 0.77
CA GLU A 86 -4.63 -3.08 1.96
C GLU A 86 -4.50 -1.65 2.49
N MET A 87 -3.27 -1.15 2.64
CA MET A 87 -3.01 0.23 3.09
C MET A 87 -3.50 1.29 2.10
N ARG A 88 -3.46 1.02 0.79
CA ARG A 88 -4.05 1.91 -0.23
C ARG A 88 -5.57 1.92 -0.10
N LYS A 89 -6.19 0.75 0.03
CA LYS A 89 -7.64 0.62 0.21
C LYS A 89 -8.12 1.36 1.46
N MET A 90 -7.45 1.19 2.60
CA MET A 90 -7.79 1.92 3.83
C MET A 90 -7.71 3.44 3.66
N ARG A 91 -6.66 3.94 3.01
CA ARG A 91 -6.50 5.38 2.74
C ARG A 91 -7.56 5.91 1.78
N ASP A 92 -7.91 5.14 0.76
CA ASP A 92 -8.90 5.52 -0.24
C ASP A 92 -10.31 5.48 0.34
N ASP A 93 -10.63 4.49 1.18
CA ASP A 93 -11.90 4.39 1.87
C ASP A 93 -12.05 5.54 2.89
N ALA A 94 -11.00 5.91 3.62
CA ALA A 94 -11.01 7.08 4.51
C ALA A 94 -11.29 8.39 3.76
N LYS A 95 -10.65 8.60 2.60
CA LYS A 95 -10.92 9.76 1.74
C LYS A 95 -12.33 9.74 1.16
N LEU A 96 -12.88 8.56 0.88
CA LEU A 96 -14.24 8.44 0.38
C LEU A 96 -15.27 8.83 1.43
N GLU A 97 -15.06 8.43 2.70
CA GLU A 97 -15.90 8.88 3.81
C GLU A 97 -15.79 10.41 4.00
N GLU A 98 -14.58 10.96 3.95
CA GLU A 98 -14.39 12.42 4.01
C GLU A 98 -15.13 13.16 2.88
N TYR A 99 -15.08 12.62 1.66
CA TYR A 99 -15.83 13.13 0.51
C TYR A 99 -17.35 13.14 0.78
N LYS A 100 -17.89 12.06 1.34
CA LYS A 100 -19.32 11.96 1.66
C LYS A 100 -19.71 13.01 2.69
N THR A 101 -18.89 13.20 3.72
CA THR A 101 -19.12 14.20 4.77
C THR A 101 -19.15 15.61 4.20
N LEU A 102 -18.20 15.98 3.33
CA LEU A 102 -18.17 17.32 2.71
C LEU A 102 -19.31 17.55 1.72
N MET A 103 -19.69 16.52 0.95
CA MET A 103 -20.85 16.60 0.05
C MET A 103 -22.18 16.74 0.78
N ALA A 104 -22.27 16.28 2.03
CA ALA A 104 -23.45 16.44 2.88
C ALA A 104 -23.45 17.75 3.68
N ASN A 105 -22.34 18.49 3.69
CA ASN A 105 -22.20 19.71 4.49
C ASN A 105 -22.94 20.89 3.82
N PRO A 106 -23.95 21.50 4.48
CA PRO A 106 -24.71 22.63 3.93
C PRO A 106 -23.85 23.83 3.51
N ALA A 107 -22.82 24.17 4.27
CA ALA A 107 -21.94 25.30 3.97
C ALA A 107 -21.12 25.06 2.69
N VAL A 108 -20.68 23.82 2.47
CA VAL A 108 -19.96 23.43 1.24
C VAL A 108 -20.92 23.44 0.06
N ILE A 109 -22.14 22.93 0.24
CA ILE A 109 -23.19 22.96 -0.80
C ILE A 109 -23.48 24.39 -1.24
N GLU A 110 -23.59 25.34 -0.30
CA GLU A 110 -23.82 26.75 -0.61
C GLU A 110 -22.67 27.36 -1.41
N LYS A 111 -21.42 27.12 -1.00
CA LYS A 111 -20.24 27.53 -1.78
C LYS A 111 -20.23 26.94 -3.19
N MET A 112 -20.63 25.68 -3.35
CA MET A 112 -20.71 25.03 -4.66
C MET A 112 -21.81 25.63 -5.55
N LYS A 113 -22.93 26.09 -4.98
CA LYS A 113 -23.97 26.78 -5.74
C LYS A 113 -23.51 28.13 -6.26
N ASN A 114 -22.60 28.79 -5.55
CA ASN A 114 -22.03 30.08 -5.95
C ASN A 114 -20.91 29.97 -7.01
N LEU A 115 -20.48 28.76 -7.36
CA LEU A 115 -19.45 28.53 -8.36
C LEU A 115 -20.04 27.99 -9.67
N PRO A 116 -19.51 28.42 -10.83
CA PRO A 116 -19.99 27.95 -12.12
C PRO A 116 -19.63 26.48 -12.36
N HIS A 117 -20.45 25.80 -13.18
CA HIS A 117 -20.15 24.44 -13.62
C HIS A 117 -18.78 24.37 -14.35
N PRO A 118 -17.95 23.33 -14.12
CA PRO A 118 -16.59 23.26 -14.71
C PRO A 118 -16.56 23.32 -16.24
N THR A 119 -17.54 22.70 -16.90
CA THR A 119 -17.72 22.77 -18.35
C THR A 119 -18.39 24.08 -18.77
N ARG A 120 -17.73 24.84 -19.65
CA ARG A 120 -18.18 26.16 -20.14
C ARG A 120 -19.61 26.16 -20.70
N TRP A 121 -19.97 25.13 -21.48
CA TRP A 121 -21.32 25.04 -22.06
C TRP A 121 -22.40 24.99 -20.97
N TYR A 122 -22.26 24.10 -19.99
CA TYR A 122 -23.20 24.03 -18.86
C TYR A 122 -23.18 25.28 -17.98
N ALA A 123 -22.03 25.92 -17.79
CA ALA A 123 -21.94 27.20 -17.08
C ALA A 123 -22.73 28.30 -17.78
N SER A 124 -22.69 28.35 -19.12
CA SER A 124 -23.50 29.31 -19.91
C SER A 124 -25.01 29.10 -19.76
N GLN A 125 -25.42 27.91 -19.34
CA GLN A 125 -26.82 27.56 -19.05
C GLN A 125 -27.19 27.82 -17.57
N GLY A 126 -26.34 28.50 -16.81
CA GLY A 126 -26.56 28.80 -15.40
C GLY A 126 -26.35 27.62 -14.44
N ARG A 127 -25.80 26.48 -14.91
CA ARG A 127 -25.50 25.36 -14.01
C ARG A 127 -24.31 25.67 -13.11
N THR A 128 -24.39 25.12 -11.91
CA THR A 128 -23.43 25.35 -10.83
C THR A 128 -22.48 24.16 -10.65
N LEU A 129 -21.45 24.34 -9.83
CA LEU A 129 -20.58 23.25 -9.40
C LEU A 129 -21.37 22.19 -8.59
N HIS A 130 -22.42 22.60 -7.88
CA HIS A 130 -23.30 21.67 -7.16
C HIS A 130 -24.04 20.74 -8.13
N ASP A 131 -24.57 21.26 -9.24
CA ASP A 131 -25.26 20.45 -10.26
C ASP A 131 -24.32 19.44 -10.91
N TYR A 132 -23.08 19.86 -11.17
CA TYR A 132 -22.02 18.96 -11.63
C TYR A 132 -21.78 17.83 -10.62
N ALA A 133 -21.62 18.16 -9.34
CA ALA A 133 -21.30 17.17 -8.32
C ALA A 133 -22.43 16.17 -8.10
N VAL A 134 -23.69 16.62 -8.04
CA VAL A 134 -24.85 15.72 -7.85
C VAL A 134 -24.99 14.74 -9.02
N ILE A 135 -24.77 15.19 -10.26
CA ILE A 135 -24.99 14.36 -11.44
C ILE A 135 -23.73 13.56 -11.78
N ALA A 136 -22.61 14.23 -12.03
CA ALA A 136 -21.38 13.59 -12.50
C ALA A 136 -20.74 12.74 -11.40
N MET A 137 -20.71 13.21 -10.15
CA MET A 137 -20.08 12.43 -9.07
C MET A 137 -20.96 11.28 -8.57
N ARG A 138 -22.26 11.24 -8.87
CA ARG A 138 -23.12 10.08 -8.56
C ARG A 138 -22.63 8.82 -9.27
N PHE A 139 -22.34 8.92 -10.57
CA PHE A 139 -21.90 7.81 -11.41
C PHE A 139 -20.37 7.63 -11.42
N ALA A 140 -19.63 8.58 -10.85
CA ALA A 140 -18.18 8.53 -10.80
C ALA A 140 -17.66 7.38 -9.89
N GLY A 141 -16.59 6.74 -10.36
CA GLY A 141 -15.82 5.77 -9.57
C GLY A 141 -15.09 6.42 -8.39
N LYS A 142 -14.57 5.58 -7.47
CA LYS A 142 -13.86 6.03 -6.25
C LYS A 142 -12.73 7.02 -6.57
N SER A 143 -11.95 6.76 -7.61
CA SER A 143 -10.81 7.60 -8.00
C SER A 143 -11.21 9.02 -8.39
N ALA A 144 -12.32 9.19 -9.12
CA ALA A 144 -12.84 10.50 -9.50
C ALA A 144 -13.40 11.27 -8.30
N LYS A 145 -14.11 10.60 -7.39
CA LYS A 145 -14.59 11.19 -6.12
C LYS A 145 -13.43 11.67 -5.25
N ILE A 146 -12.36 10.89 -5.13
CA ILE A 146 -11.14 11.26 -4.39
C ILE A 146 -10.41 12.44 -5.05
N LYS A 147 -10.43 12.56 -6.38
CA LYS A 147 -9.88 13.76 -7.05
C LYS A 147 -10.72 14.99 -6.73
N PHE A 148 -12.05 14.87 -6.80
CA PHE A 148 -12.97 15.96 -6.52
C PHE A 148 -12.94 16.40 -5.06
N LEU A 149 -12.62 15.50 -4.12
CA LEU A 149 -12.39 15.85 -2.72
C LEU A 149 -11.38 17.00 -2.55
N LYS A 150 -10.35 17.10 -3.39
CA LYS A 150 -9.40 18.23 -3.34
C LYS A 150 -10.09 19.56 -3.63
N THR A 151 -11.00 19.58 -4.59
CA THR A 151 -11.82 20.74 -4.91
C THR A 151 -12.73 21.09 -3.73
N LEU A 152 -13.40 20.11 -3.11
CA LEU A 152 -14.24 20.35 -1.94
C LEU A 152 -13.48 20.94 -0.76
N LYS A 153 -12.23 20.52 -0.53
CA LYS A 153 -11.37 21.06 0.52
C LYS A 153 -10.91 22.49 0.27
N SER A 154 -10.91 22.94 -0.98
CA SER A 154 -10.54 24.32 -1.34
C SER A 154 -11.71 25.30 -1.33
N LEU A 155 -12.93 24.84 -1.06
CA LEU A 155 -14.13 25.68 -0.97
C LEU A 155 -14.24 26.34 0.41
#